data_AF-A0A2N9IY98-F1
#
_entry.id   AF-A0A2N9IY98-F1
#
_cell.length_a   1.000
_cell.length_b   1.000
_cell.length_c   1.000
_cell.angle_alpha   90.00
_cell.angle_beta   90.00
_cell.angle_gamma   90.00
#
_symmetry.space_group_name_H-M   'P 1'
#
loop_
_entity.id
_entity.type
_entity.pdbx_description
1 polymer ?
#
loop_
_entity_poly.entity_id
_entity_poly.type
_entity_poly.pdbx_seq_one_letter_code
_entity_poly.pdbx_strand_id
1 'polypeptide(L)'
;MPDFYANGEYDLSGFAVGIVKKVSVIDGRDIVAGDVLIGLPSNGVHSNGFSLVRRVVTRSGLSLKDKLPGEDVTLGEALMAPTVIYVKQVLEIISKGGIKGIAHITGGGFTDNIPRVFPKGLGAVIHSNSWEVPTVFKWIQEAGNIEDAEMRRTFNMGIGMVLVVSKETSSRILESGNGAYKAYRIGEVVSDEGVTYH
;
A
#
# COMPACT_ATOMS: atom_id res chain seq x y z
N MET A 1 17.82 -11.55 -24.70
CA MET A 1 17.57 -10.86 -25.97
C MET A 1 18.49 -9.64 -26.04
N PRO A 2 19.76 -9.81 -26.43
CA PRO A 2 20.77 -8.74 -26.37
C PRO A 2 20.46 -7.55 -27.28
N ASP A 3 19.67 -7.75 -28.35
CA ASP A 3 19.20 -6.68 -29.24
C ASP A 3 17.98 -5.91 -28.67
N PHE A 4 17.40 -6.36 -27.56
CA PHE A 4 16.16 -5.83 -26.99
C PHE A 4 16.32 -5.28 -25.57
N TYR A 5 17.24 -5.86 -24.78
CA TYR A 5 17.58 -5.40 -23.43
C TYR A 5 19.05 -4.98 -23.38
N ALA A 6 19.34 -3.89 -22.67
CA ALA A 6 20.71 -3.49 -22.42
C ALA A 6 21.46 -4.56 -21.60
N ASN A 7 22.79 -4.49 -21.61
CA ASN A 7 23.61 -5.46 -20.89
C ASN A 7 23.31 -5.41 -19.39
N GLY A 8 22.98 -6.56 -18.79
CA GLY A 8 22.61 -6.68 -17.38
C GLY A 8 21.13 -6.37 -17.07
N GLU A 9 20.33 -5.97 -18.07
CA GLU A 9 18.89 -5.80 -17.91
C GLU A 9 18.12 -7.08 -18.25
N TYR A 10 17.10 -7.36 -17.46
CA TYR A 10 16.13 -8.42 -17.73
C TYR A 10 14.75 -7.95 -17.31
N ASP A 11 13.73 -8.51 -17.96
CA ASP A 11 12.33 -8.33 -17.56
C ASP A 11 11.78 -9.66 -17.05
N LEU A 12 10.95 -9.58 -16.01
CA LEU A 12 10.36 -10.73 -15.35
C LEU A 12 8.84 -10.55 -15.30
N SER A 13 8.14 -11.48 -15.93
CA SER A 13 6.68 -11.56 -15.89
C SER A 13 6.23 -12.77 -15.08
N GLY A 14 5.16 -12.59 -14.29
CA GLY A 14 4.53 -13.64 -13.50
C GLY A 14 3.05 -13.79 -13.86
N PHE A 15 2.52 -15.00 -13.65
CA PHE A 15 1.10 -15.31 -13.88
C PHE A 15 0.57 -16.11 -12.69
N ALA A 16 -0.66 -15.80 -12.25
CA ALA A 16 -1.33 -16.47 -11.16
C ALA A 16 -2.80 -16.77 -11.52
N VAL A 17 -3.33 -17.88 -11.00
CA VAL A 17 -4.73 -18.29 -11.13
C VAL A 17 -5.31 -18.51 -9.73
N GLY A 18 -6.52 -18.01 -9.51
CA GLY A 18 -7.28 -18.21 -8.28
C GLY A 18 -8.71 -18.67 -8.58
N ILE A 19 -9.38 -19.21 -7.56
CA ILE A 19 -10.79 -19.63 -7.65
C ILE A 19 -11.59 -18.95 -6.55
N VAL A 20 -12.80 -18.49 -6.88
CA VAL A 20 -13.74 -17.89 -5.93
C VAL A 20 -15.15 -18.33 -6.31
N LYS A 21 -15.99 -18.59 -5.31
CA LYS A 21 -17.42 -18.82 -5.55
C LYS A 21 -18.04 -17.50 -6.00
N LYS A 22 -18.90 -17.53 -7.03
CA LYS A 22 -19.55 -16.31 -7.57
C LYS A 22 -20.24 -15.45 -6.49
N VAL A 23 -20.88 -16.11 -5.52
CA VAL A 23 -21.59 -15.45 -4.40
C VAL A 23 -20.66 -14.89 -3.31
N SER A 24 -19.38 -15.22 -3.36
CA SER A 24 -18.36 -14.80 -2.39
C SER A 24 -17.40 -13.77 -2.99
N VAL A 25 -17.67 -13.27 -4.19
CA VAL A 25 -16.89 -12.20 -4.81
C VAL A 25 -17.09 -10.91 -4.02
N ILE A 26 -15.99 -10.32 -3.57
CA ILE A 26 -15.95 -9.01 -2.91
C ILE A 26 -15.66 -7.98 -4.00
N ASP A 27 -16.62 -7.12 -4.29
CA ASP A 27 -16.53 -6.13 -5.38
C ASP A 27 -16.90 -4.70 -4.95
N GLY A 28 -17.08 -4.45 -3.66
CA GLY A 28 -17.30 -3.10 -3.14
C GLY A 28 -18.73 -2.58 -3.22
N ARG A 29 -19.67 -3.30 -3.83
CA ARG A 29 -21.04 -2.81 -4.06
C ARG A 29 -21.80 -2.38 -2.79
N ASP A 30 -21.46 -2.99 -1.65
CA ASP A 30 -22.12 -2.77 -0.35
C ASP A 30 -21.37 -1.74 0.53
N ILE A 31 -20.36 -1.08 -0.03
CA ILE A 31 -19.64 0.00 0.65
C ILE A 31 -20.55 1.23 0.76
N VAL A 32 -20.57 1.83 1.96
CA VAL A 32 -21.35 3.02 2.27
C VAL A 32 -20.50 4.03 3.06
N ALA A 33 -20.90 5.30 3.05
CA ALA A 33 -20.29 6.31 3.91
C ALA A 33 -20.34 5.87 5.39
N GLY A 34 -19.25 6.10 6.12
CA GLY A 34 -19.05 5.63 7.49
C GLY A 34 -18.42 4.24 7.62
N ASP A 35 -18.24 3.50 6.51
CA ASP A 35 -17.40 2.31 6.52
C ASP A 35 -15.93 2.69 6.83
N VAL A 36 -15.20 1.76 7.42
CA VAL A 36 -13.84 1.97 7.94
C VAL A 36 -12.82 1.40 6.97
N LEU A 37 -11.70 2.11 6.82
CA LEU A 37 -10.53 1.66 6.08
C LEU A 37 -9.51 1.04 7.04
N ILE A 38 -9.16 -0.21 6.80
CA ILE A 38 -8.11 -0.94 7.52
C ILE A 38 -6.91 -1.12 6.61
N GLY A 39 -5.75 -0.61 7.01
CA GLY A 39 -4.49 -0.74 6.29
C GLY A 39 -3.64 -1.89 6.81
N LEU A 40 -3.10 -2.72 5.90
CA LEU A 40 -2.07 -3.70 6.19
C LEU A 40 -0.69 -3.14 5.79
N PRO A 41 0.33 -3.24 6.66
CA PRO A 41 1.62 -2.62 6.43
C PRO A 41 2.34 -3.21 5.21
N SER A 42 3.05 -2.35 4.50
CA SER A 42 4.07 -2.70 3.52
C SER A 42 5.43 -2.92 4.20
N ASN A 43 6.40 -3.45 3.46
CA ASN A 43 7.81 -3.55 3.90
C ASN A 43 8.69 -2.45 3.28
N GLY A 44 8.10 -1.42 2.68
CA GLY A 44 8.82 -0.39 1.93
C GLY A 44 8.13 -0.07 0.61
N VAL A 45 8.91 0.34 -0.39
CA VAL A 45 8.43 0.83 -1.71
C VAL A 45 7.71 -0.25 -2.55
N HIS A 46 7.80 -1.53 -2.14
CA HIS A 46 7.32 -2.69 -2.89
C HIS A 46 7.92 -2.76 -4.29
N SER A 47 7.12 -2.66 -5.34
CA SER A 47 7.54 -2.77 -6.74
C SER A 47 7.20 -1.53 -7.59
N ASN A 48 6.83 -0.41 -6.95
CA ASN A 48 6.39 0.81 -7.63
C ASN A 48 7.26 2.02 -7.25
N GLY A 49 7.32 3.02 -8.14
CA GLY A 49 8.05 4.26 -7.88
C GLY A 49 9.57 4.19 -8.08
N PHE A 50 10.13 3.05 -8.53
CA PHE A 50 11.59 2.89 -8.68
C PHE A 50 12.26 3.87 -9.66
N SER A 51 11.54 4.38 -10.66
CA SER A 51 12.06 5.45 -11.52
C SER A 51 12.34 6.74 -10.74
N LEU A 52 11.49 7.08 -9.76
CA LEU A 52 11.72 8.22 -8.87
C LEU A 52 12.82 7.91 -7.86
N VAL A 53 12.79 6.72 -7.24
CA VAL A 53 13.84 6.26 -6.31
C VAL A 53 15.23 6.38 -6.94
N ARG A 54 15.42 5.86 -8.17
CA ARG A 54 16.73 5.93 -8.85
C ARG A 54 17.22 7.36 -9.00
N ARG A 55 16.34 8.30 -9.36
CA ARG A 55 16.71 9.73 -9.46
C ARG A 55 17.12 10.31 -8.10
N VAL A 56 16.41 9.95 -7.03
CA VAL A 56 16.74 10.40 -5.67
C VAL A 56 18.09 9.84 -5.22
N VAL A 57 18.37 8.55 -5.44
CA VAL A 57 19.67 7.93 -5.13
C VAL A 57 20.80 8.63 -5.88
N THR A 58 20.63 8.90 -7.19
CA THR A 58 21.65 9.62 -7.97
C THR A 58 21.90 11.03 -7.43
N ARG A 59 20.85 11.74 -7.00
CA ARG A 59 20.96 13.11 -6.47
C ARG A 59 21.55 13.17 -5.07
N SER A 60 21.26 12.17 -4.22
CA SER A 60 21.69 12.15 -2.83
C SER A 60 23.19 11.91 -2.68
N GLY A 61 23.82 11.30 -3.69
CA GLY A 61 25.23 10.91 -3.65
C GLY A 61 25.50 9.66 -2.81
N LEU A 62 24.47 9.03 -2.22
CA LEU A 62 24.59 7.76 -1.52
C LEU A 62 24.68 6.59 -2.49
N SER A 63 25.53 5.64 -2.16
CA SER A 63 25.58 4.31 -2.76
C SER A 63 24.54 3.39 -2.12
N LEU A 64 24.12 2.35 -2.84
CA LEU A 64 23.26 1.29 -2.30
C LEU A 64 23.90 0.52 -1.14
N LYS A 65 25.22 0.64 -0.97
CA LYS A 65 25.97 0.01 0.13
C LYS A 65 26.09 0.88 1.38
N ASP A 66 25.75 2.16 1.27
CA ASP A 66 25.77 3.07 2.41
C ASP A 66 24.56 2.78 3.30
N LYS A 67 24.67 3.12 4.60
CA LYS A 67 23.54 3.00 5.53
C LYS A 67 22.42 3.95 5.12
N LEU A 68 21.19 3.47 5.23
CA LEU A 68 20.02 4.34 5.18
C LEU A 68 20.05 5.27 6.41
N PRO A 69 20.05 6.61 6.24
CA PRO A 69 20.01 7.51 7.38
C PRO A 69 18.85 7.19 8.33
N GLY A 70 19.16 6.96 9.60
CA GLY A 70 18.18 6.61 10.64
C GLY A 70 17.94 5.11 10.87
N GLU A 71 18.56 4.23 10.08
CA GLU A 71 18.43 2.77 10.21
C GLU A 71 19.81 2.09 10.20
N ASP A 72 19.88 0.86 10.72
CA ASP A 72 21.13 0.05 10.71
C ASP A 72 21.27 -0.83 9.46
N VAL A 73 20.34 -0.71 8.50
CA VAL A 73 20.39 -1.42 7.20
C VAL A 73 20.96 -0.51 6.11
N THR A 74 21.49 -1.13 5.05
CA THR A 74 21.91 -0.40 3.86
C THR A 74 20.71 0.16 3.08
N LEU A 75 20.95 1.22 2.31
CA LEU A 75 19.96 1.79 1.40
C LEU A 75 19.45 0.75 0.39
N GLY A 76 20.36 -0.08 -0.14
CA GLY A 76 20.01 -1.18 -1.04
C GLY A 76 19.09 -2.19 -0.40
N GLU A 77 19.36 -2.63 0.84
CA GLU A 77 18.50 -3.57 1.57
C GLU A 77 17.11 -2.99 1.82
N ALA A 78 17.01 -1.73 2.23
CA ALA A 78 15.73 -1.06 2.46
C ALA A 78 14.90 -0.92 1.17
N LEU A 79 15.53 -0.58 0.05
CA LEU A 79 14.85 -0.42 -1.24
C LEU A 79 14.47 -1.77 -1.88
N MET A 80 15.27 -2.81 -1.65
CA MET A 80 15.06 -4.15 -2.20
C MET A 80 14.27 -5.07 -1.24
N ALA A 81 13.73 -4.52 -0.15
CA ALA A 81 12.85 -5.25 0.75
C ALA A 81 11.70 -5.90 -0.05
N PRO A 82 11.50 -7.24 0.02
CA PRO A 82 10.51 -7.92 -0.79
C PRO A 82 9.10 -7.39 -0.58
N THR A 83 8.32 -7.34 -1.67
CA THR A 83 6.89 -7.01 -1.60
C THR A 83 6.18 -8.02 -0.70
N VAL A 84 5.32 -7.51 0.19
CA VAL A 84 4.56 -8.36 1.12
C VAL A 84 3.51 -9.15 0.35
N ILE A 85 3.44 -10.46 0.60
CA ILE A 85 2.41 -11.33 0.02
C ILE A 85 1.27 -11.48 1.02
N TYR A 86 0.19 -10.72 0.80
CA TYR A 86 -0.96 -10.62 1.72
C TYR A 86 -1.92 -11.82 1.69
N VAL A 87 -1.71 -12.81 0.81
CA VAL A 87 -2.69 -13.89 0.53
C VAL A 87 -3.18 -14.60 1.80
N LYS A 88 -2.26 -15.08 2.66
CA LYS A 88 -2.64 -15.81 3.88
C LYS A 88 -3.43 -14.94 4.85
N GLN A 89 -2.95 -13.72 5.08
CA GLN A 89 -3.55 -12.76 6.00
C GLN A 89 -4.95 -12.36 5.53
N VAL A 90 -5.09 -12.01 4.24
CA VAL A 90 -6.36 -11.59 3.66
C VAL A 90 -7.36 -12.74 3.65
N LEU A 91 -6.96 -13.97 3.31
CA LEU A 91 -7.86 -15.13 3.39
C LEU A 91 -8.34 -15.41 4.82
N GLU A 92 -7.46 -15.27 5.81
CA GLU A 92 -7.84 -15.39 7.23
C GLU A 92 -8.88 -14.32 7.61
N ILE A 93 -8.67 -13.06 7.22
CA ILE A 93 -9.61 -11.97 7.51
C ILE A 93 -10.94 -12.19 6.78
N ILE A 94 -10.91 -12.62 5.51
CA ILE A 94 -12.12 -12.96 4.73
C ILE A 94 -12.93 -14.04 5.45
N SER A 95 -12.27 -15.05 6.04
CA SER A 95 -12.96 -16.12 6.76
C SER A 95 -13.72 -15.65 8.00
N LYS A 96 -13.37 -14.47 8.56
CA LYS A 96 -14.05 -13.81 9.68
C LYS A 96 -15.27 -12.98 9.24
N GLY A 97 -15.42 -12.78 7.93
CA GLY A 97 -16.55 -12.10 7.28
C GLY A 97 -16.55 -10.58 7.43
N GLY A 98 -17.41 -9.91 6.65
CA GLY A 98 -17.67 -8.46 6.75
C GLY A 98 -16.74 -7.55 5.96
N ILE A 99 -15.83 -8.11 5.13
CA ILE A 99 -15.08 -7.34 4.14
C ILE A 99 -16.01 -6.98 2.98
N LYS A 100 -16.10 -5.69 2.68
CA LYS A 100 -16.90 -5.13 1.60
C LYS A 100 -16.06 -4.80 0.37
N GLY A 101 -14.80 -4.40 0.57
CA GLY A 101 -13.87 -4.07 -0.51
C GLY A 101 -12.42 -4.33 -0.11
N ILE A 102 -11.57 -4.53 -1.12
CA ILE A 102 -10.13 -4.74 -0.97
C ILE A 102 -9.43 -3.93 -2.07
N ALA A 103 -8.47 -3.10 -1.69
CA ALA A 103 -7.64 -2.33 -2.61
C ALA A 103 -6.16 -2.62 -2.37
N HIS A 104 -5.48 -3.13 -3.40
CA HIS A 104 -4.03 -3.32 -3.38
C HIS A 104 -3.35 -2.01 -3.77
N ILE A 105 -2.50 -1.49 -2.88
CA ILE A 105 -1.86 -0.18 -3.08
C ILE A 105 -0.58 -0.37 -3.88
N THR A 106 -0.63 0.04 -5.14
CA THR A 106 0.47 -0.08 -6.11
C THR A 106 0.82 1.30 -6.67
N GLY A 107 1.16 1.43 -7.95
CA GLY A 107 1.32 2.74 -8.60
C GLY A 107 0.04 3.58 -8.47
N GLY A 108 0.21 4.88 -8.23
CA GLY A 108 -0.91 5.80 -7.96
C GLY A 108 -1.29 5.92 -6.48
N GLY A 109 -0.66 5.12 -5.61
CA GLY A 109 -0.83 5.21 -4.15
C GLY A 109 -2.28 5.07 -3.70
N PHE A 110 -2.67 5.76 -2.63
CA PHE A 110 -4.06 5.67 -2.13
C PHE A 110 -5.05 6.38 -3.05
N THR A 111 -4.64 7.52 -3.61
CA THR A 111 -5.50 8.39 -4.44
C THR A 111 -6.08 7.62 -5.63
N ASP A 112 -5.26 6.83 -6.31
CA ASP A 112 -5.71 6.13 -7.51
C ASP A 112 -6.28 4.74 -7.22
N ASN A 113 -5.84 4.06 -6.15
CA ASN A 113 -6.19 2.66 -5.92
C ASN A 113 -7.45 2.48 -5.06
N ILE A 114 -7.67 3.29 -4.02
CA ILE A 114 -8.81 3.12 -3.11
C ILE A 114 -10.15 3.36 -3.81
N PRO A 115 -10.35 4.45 -4.59
CA PRO A 115 -11.65 4.73 -5.20
C PRO A 115 -12.12 3.67 -6.21
N ARG A 116 -11.23 2.82 -6.74
CA ARG A 116 -11.57 1.78 -7.74
C ARG A 116 -12.53 0.73 -7.21
N VAL A 117 -12.59 0.53 -5.89
CA VAL A 117 -13.51 -0.42 -5.24
C VAL A 117 -14.78 0.24 -4.74
N PHE A 118 -14.93 1.57 -4.86
CA PHE A 118 -16.09 2.27 -4.33
C PHE A 118 -17.23 2.37 -5.36
N PRO A 119 -18.49 2.27 -4.91
CA PRO A 119 -19.63 2.80 -5.65
C PRO A 119 -19.43 4.28 -6.00
N LYS A 120 -20.08 4.73 -7.09
CA LYS A 120 -20.08 6.15 -7.48
C LYS A 120 -20.63 7.04 -6.36
N GLY A 121 -20.11 8.26 -6.24
CA GLY A 121 -20.52 9.20 -5.21
C GLY A 121 -19.94 8.93 -3.82
N LEU A 122 -18.89 8.11 -3.70
CA LEU A 122 -18.17 7.87 -2.46
C LEU A 122 -16.67 8.18 -2.63
N GLY A 123 -16.04 8.57 -1.53
CA GLY A 123 -14.61 8.80 -1.44
C GLY A 123 -14.06 8.37 -0.09
N ALA A 124 -12.81 8.73 0.18
CA ALA A 124 -12.09 8.32 1.37
C ALA A 124 -11.41 9.51 2.05
N VAL A 125 -11.48 9.52 3.37
CA VAL A 125 -10.62 10.34 4.23
C VAL A 125 -9.54 9.43 4.81
N ILE A 126 -8.27 9.80 4.61
CA ILE A 126 -7.11 9.06 5.13
C ILE A 126 -6.51 9.82 6.32
N HIS A 127 -6.35 9.15 7.45
CA HIS A 127 -5.71 9.67 8.65
C HIS A 127 -4.21 9.34 8.62
N SER A 128 -3.39 10.23 8.05
CA SER A 128 -1.99 9.96 7.70
C SER A 128 -1.09 9.71 8.91
N ASN A 129 -1.53 10.08 10.11
CA ASN A 129 -0.82 9.88 11.37
C ASN A 129 -1.24 8.59 12.11
N SER A 130 -2.04 7.71 11.51
CA SER A 130 -2.57 6.53 12.20
C SER A 130 -1.73 5.25 12.03
N TRP A 131 -0.65 5.32 11.25
CA TRP A 131 0.36 4.27 11.15
C TRP A 131 1.76 4.88 11.07
N GLU A 132 2.77 4.04 11.27
CA GLU A 132 4.16 4.45 11.14
C GLU A 132 4.61 4.35 9.69
N VAL A 133 4.95 5.49 9.09
CA VAL A 133 5.54 5.55 7.75
C VAL A 133 7.00 5.07 7.82
N PRO A 134 7.38 4.02 7.05
CA PRO A 134 8.76 3.51 7.03
C PRO A 134 9.81 4.58 6.71
N THR A 135 10.96 4.51 7.38
CA THR A 135 12.07 5.48 7.28
C THR A 135 12.54 5.71 5.84
N VAL A 136 12.51 4.68 4.98
CA VAL A 136 12.88 4.79 3.57
C VAL A 136 12.06 5.84 2.82
N PHE A 137 10.76 6.02 3.13
CA PHE A 137 9.94 7.03 2.48
C PHE A 137 10.28 8.44 2.94
N LYS A 138 10.56 8.62 4.24
CA LYS A 138 11.00 9.91 4.80
C LYS A 138 12.32 10.33 4.15
N TRP A 139 13.28 9.41 4.06
CA TRP A 139 14.54 9.63 3.37
C TRP A 139 14.35 9.96 1.89
N ILE A 140 13.52 9.20 1.15
CA ILE A 140 13.24 9.46 -0.27
C ILE A 140 12.70 10.89 -0.43
N GLN A 141 11.77 11.28 0.43
CA GLN A 141 11.13 12.58 0.39
C GLN A 141 12.12 13.72 0.61
N GLU A 142 12.92 13.63 1.69
CA GLU A 142 13.90 14.64 2.07
C GLU A 142 15.02 14.74 1.03
N ALA A 143 15.65 13.62 0.67
CA ALA A 143 16.76 13.60 -0.29
C ALA A 143 16.30 14.01 -1.70
N GLY A 144 15.05 13.73 -2.05
CA GLY A 144 14.44 14.12 -3.33
C GLY A 144 13.90 15.54 -3.37
N ASN A 145 13.68 16.17 -2.22
CA ASN A 145 12.85 17.39 -2.09
C ASN A 145 11.49 17.22 -2.78
N ILE A 146 10.77 16.15 -2.42
CA ILE A 146 9.50 15.76 -3.06
C ILE A 146 8.33 16.26 -2.20
N GLU A 147 7.36 16.89 -2.86
CA GLU A 147 6.12 17.33 -2.20
C GLU A 147 5.28 16.14 -1.70
N ASP A 148 4.57 16.31 -0.59
CA ASP A 148 3.74 15.26 -0.01
C ASP A 148 2.73 14.66 -1.00
N ALA A 149 2.15 15.50 -1.86
CA ALA A 149 1.18 15.07 -2.86
C ALA A 149 1.80 14.06 -3.85
N GLU A 150 3.02 14.31 -4.32
CA GLU A 150 3.71 13.39 -5.23
C GLU A 150 4.21 12.13 -4.52
N MET A 151 4.61 12.24 -3.23
CA MET A 151 4.92 11.07 -2.40
C MET A 151 3.70 10.13 -2.31
N ARG A 152 2.53 10.67 -1.96
CA ARG A 152 1.29 9.91 -1.80
C ARG A 152 0.73 9.36 -3.10
N ARG A 153 0.99 10.02 -4.23
CA ARG A 153 0.59 9.55 -5.56
C ARG A 153 1.54 8.48 -6.10
N THR A 154 2.81 8.52 -5.72
CA THR A 154 3.81 7.57 -6.24
C THR A 154 3.91 6.31 -5.39
N PHE A 155 3.85 6.46 -4.07
CA PHE A 155 4.19 5.41 -3.12
C PHE A 155 2.99 4.98 -2.28
N ASN A 156 3.12 3.77 -1.71
CA ASN A 156 2.15 3.20 -0.78
C ASN A 156 2.22 3.81 0.64
N MET A 157 3.23 4.65 0.90
CA MET A 157 3.47 5.36 2.17
C MET A 157 3.43 4.49 3.43
N GLY A 158 3.71 3.19 3.32
CA GLY A 158 3.71 2.27 4.44
C GLY A 158 2.54 1.29 4.48
N ILE A 159 1.50 1.45 3.67
CA ILE A 159 0.34 0.54 3.62
C ILE A 159 0.24 -0.08 2.23
N GLY A 160 0.44 -1.40 2.13
CA GLY A 160 0.38 -2.10 0.85
C GLY A 160 -1.00 -2.62 0.47
N MET A 161 -1.90 -2.80 1.44
CA MET A 161 -3.25 -3.31 1.19
C MET A 161 -4.26 -2.57 2.08
N VAL A 162 -5.42 -2.23 1.53
CA VAL A 162 -6.52 -1.61 2.27
C VAL A 162 -7.76 -2.48 2.19
N LEU A 163 -8.40 -2.70 3.33
CA LEU A 163 -9.68 -3.41 3.46
C LEU A 163 -10.77 -2.42 3.87
N VAL A 164 -11.93 -2.51 3.24
CA VAL A 164 -13.10 -1.69 3.55
C VAL A 164 -14.11 -2.55 4.27
N VAL A 165 -14.52 -2.13 5.46
CA VAL A 165 -15.35 -2.94 6.38
C VAL A 165 -16.35 -2.06 7.12
N SER A 166 -17.42 -2.67 7.65
CA SER A 166 -18.29 -1.95 8.58
C SER A 166 -17.54 -1.58 9.87
N LYS A 167 -18.05 -0.58 10.61
CA LYS A 167 -17.50 -0.16 11.89
C LYS A 167 -17.39 -1.31 12.89
N GLU A 168 -18.41 -2.16 12.98
CA GLU A 168 -18.45 -3.32 13.88
C GLU A 168 -17.41 -4.38 13.49
N THR A 169 -17.20 -4.56 12.19
CA THR A 169 -16.20 -5.50 11.68
C THR A 169 -14.78 -4.97 11.89
N SER A 170 -14.58 -3.66 11.80
CA SER A 170 -13.28 -3.03 12.02
C SER A 170 -12.68 -3.36 13.39
N SER A 171 -13.48 -3.27 14.46
CA SER A 171 -13.03 -3.62 15.82
C SER A 171 -12.59 -5.07 15.92
N ARG A 172 -13.38 -6.01 15.36
CA ARG A 172 -13.06 -7.44 15.37
C ARG A 172 -11.74 -7.75 14.66
N ILE A 173 -11.50 -7.12 13.51
CA ILE A 173 -10.26 -7.31 12.74
C ILE A 173 -9.07 -6.80 13.54
N LEU A 174 -9.14 -5.58 14.05
CA LEU A 174 -8.05 -4.94 14.80
C LEU A 174 -7.73 -5.70 16.10
N GLU A 175 -8.75 -6.14 16.84
CA GLU A 175 -8.57 -6.94 18.07
C GLU A 175 -7.96 -8.32 17.78
N SER A 176 -8.42 -8.98 16.71
CA SER A 176 -7.88 -10.29 16.32
C SER A 176 -6.45 -10.23 15.78
N GLY A 177 -5.96 -9.02 15.47
CA GLY A 177 -4.60 -8.76 15.02
C GLY A 177 -3.53 -8.84 16.12
N ASN A 178 -3.90 -8.96 17.40
CA ASN A 178 -2.99 -9.06 18.55
C ASN A 178 -2.19 -10.38 18.62
N GLY A 179 -1.56 -10.78 17.50
CA GLY A 179 -0.64 -11.92 17.40
C GLY A 179 -0.48 -12.50 15.99
N ALA A 180 -1.49 -12.36 15.11
CA ALA A 180 -1.50 -13.01 13.79
C ALA A 180 -1.01 -12.09 12.64
N TYR A 181 -1.35 -10.80 12.69
CA TYR A 181 -0.98 -9.82 11.67
C TYR A 181 -1.12 -8.39 12.20
N LYS A 182 -0.31 -7.47 11.69
CA LYS A 182 -0.40 -6.04 12.02
C LYS A 182 -1.41 -5.36 11.09
N ALA A 183 -2.31 -4.56 11.64
CA ALA A 183 -3.30 -3.80 10.88
C ALA A 183 -3.60 -2.47 11.59
N TYR A 184 -3.99 -1.45 10.83
CA TYR A 184 -4.27 -0.11 11.34
C TYR A 184 -5.62 0.38 10.85
N ARG A 185 -6.35 1.14 11.68
CA ARG A 185 -7.44 1.97 11.17
C ARG A 185 -6.82 3.20 10.49
N ILE A 186 -6.97 3.31 9.18
CA ILE A 186 -6.31 4.35 8.38
C ILE A 186 -7.23 5.44 7.87
N GLY A 187 -8.54 5.30 8.07
CA GLY A 187 -9.49 6.24 7.53
C GLY A 187 -10.91 5.72 7.51
N GLU A 188 -11.74 6.40 6.72
CA GLU A 188 -13.15 6.09 6.56
C GLU A 188 -13.67 6.54 5.19
N VAL A 189 -14.78 5.92 4.79
CA VAL A 189 -15.51 6.23 3.56
C VAL A 189 -16.42 7.43 3.81
N VAL A 190 -16.42 8.39 2.88
CA VAL A 190 -17.24 9.61 2.93
C VAL A 190 -18.11 9.76 1.68
N SER A 191 -19.09 10.65 1.74
CA SER A 191 -20.03 10.92 0.64
C SER A 191 -19.48 11.84 -0.45
N ASP A 192 -18.29 12.42 -0.26
CA ASP A 192 -17.63 13.24 -1.28
C ASP A 192 -16.67 12.37 -2.09
N GLU A 193 -16.67 12.50 -3.41
CA GLU A 193 -15.77 11.74 -4.27
C GLU A 193 -14.30 12.18 -4.11
N GLY A 194 -13.40 11.22 -4.30
CA GLY A 194 -11.95 11.44 -4.23
C GLY A 194 -11.33 10.95 -2.93
N VAL A 195 -10.06 11.31 -2.72
CA VAL A 195 -9.30 10.93 -1.52
C VAL A 195 -8.71 12.18 -0.89
N THR A 196 -9.04 12.42 0.38
CA THR A 196 -8.49 13.52 1.18
C THR A 196 -7.60 12.97 2.29
N TYR A 197 -6.69 13.80 2.80
CA TYR A 197 -5.68 13.42 3.78
C TYR A 197 -5.76 14.37 4.98
N HIS A 198 -5.83 13.79 6.18
CA HIS A 198 -5.87 14.45 7.48
C HIS A 198 -4.73 13.95 8.38
#